data_AF-A0A389MS34-F1
#
_entry.id   AF-A0A389MS34-F1
#
_cell.length_a   1.000
_cell.length_b   1.000
_cell.length_c   1.000
_cell.angle_alpha   90.00
_cell.angle_beta   90.00
_cell.angle_gamma   90.00
#
_symmetry.space_group_name_H-M   'P 1'
#
loop_
_entity.id
_entity.type
_entity.pdbx_description
1 polymer ?
#
loop_
_entity_poly.entity_id
_entity_poly.type
_entity_poly.pdbx_seq_one_letter_code
_entity_poly.pdbx_strand_id
1 'polypeptide(L)'
;MTFYSRRREGAHLISEGNGRISRAQGFADAAVAALFGPGLLVSKGPKGFVPYDGSAKLEGVVYGYADENLRFAFTSRLAEVKGGLLQWRQSAPTVVTGSAAQNVSPAGNLSVNGTVLAIADGATPAAVAAQISGSAAGVSASVVDGKLRLVRASGGSVTVAGDAGVLADLGLVAGVTPGATPAQLRAADTAALSALDIVVR
;
A
#
# COMPACT_ATOMS: atom_id res chain seq x y z
N MET A 1 -3.57 -31.32 38.71
CA MET A 1 -2.43 -30.43 38.38
C MET A 1 -2.84 -29.63 37.16
N THR A 2 -3.25 -28.37 37.37
CA THR A 2 -3.79 -27.50 36.31
C THR A 2 -2.62 -26.77 35.65
N PHE A 3 -2.36 -27.07 34.38
CA PHE A 3 -1.29 -26.43 33.62
C PHE A 3 -1.72 -25.02 33.19
N TYR A 4 -1.29 -24.00 33.93
CA TYR A 4 -1.29 -22.62 33.44
C TYR A 4 -0.14 -22.46 32.45
N SER A 5 -0.34 -22.83 31.19
CA SER A 5 0.54 -22.33 30.13
C SER A 5 0.23 -20.84 29.95
N ARG A 6 1.04 -19.96 30.55
CA ARG A 6 1.08 -18.55 30.14
C ARG A 6 1.58 -18.54 28.69
N ARG A 7 0.64 -18.58 27.72
CA ARG A 7 0.96 -18.17 26.37
C ARG A 7 1.48 -16.74 26.48
N ARG A 8 2.61 -16.43 25.85
CA ARG A 8 3.04 -15.05 25.64
C ARG A 8 1.94 -14.37 24.82
N GLU A 9 0.95 -13.81 25.50
CA GLU A 9 -0.08 -12.97 24.93
C GLU A 9 0.63 -11.70 24.45
N GLY A 10 1.11 -11.73 23.21
CA GLY A 10 1.49 -10.51 22.51
C GLY A 10 0.27 -9.60 22.51
N ALA A 11 0.43 -8.42 23.11
CA ALA A 11 -0.51 -7.29 23.17
C ALA A 11 -1.95 -7.65 22.81
N HIS A 12 -2.84 -7.83 23.80
CA HIS A 12 -4.27 -8.14 23.62
C HIS A 12 -4.87 -7.41 22.40
N LEU A 13 -4.85 -8.09 21.26
CA LEU A 13 -5.36 -7.62 19.99
C LEU A 13 -6.87 -7.52 20.03
N ILE A 14 -7.48 -8.35 20.88
CA ILE A 14 -8.90 -8.61 20.92
C ILE A 14 -9.48 -8.03 22.20
N SER A 15 -10.47 -7.15 22.08
CA SER A 15 -11.35 -6.79 23.20
C SER A 15 -12.40 -7.89 23.33
N GLU A 16 -12.45 -8.54 24.49
CA GLU A 16 -13.45 -9.56 24.82
C GLU A 16 -14.79 -8.87 25.12
N GLY A 17 -15.47 -8.38 24.08
CA GLY A 17 -16.89 -8.07 24.17
C GLY A 17 -17.70 -9.34 24.50
N ASN A 18 -18.96 -9.18 24.92
CA ASN A 18 -19.88 -10.25 25.35
C ASN A 18 -20.26 -11.30 24.27
N GLY A 19 -19.48 -11.45 23.20
CA GLY A 19 -19.73 -12.35 22.06
C GLY A 19 -18.78 -13.55 22.01
N ARG A 20 -19.23 -14.63 21.35
CA ARG A 20 -18.41 -15.80 21.05
C ARG A 20 -17.37 -15.44 19.97
N ILE A 21 -16.10 -15.30 20.36
CA ILE A 21 -14.99 -15.12 19.41
C ILE A 21 -14.88 -16.39 18.55
N SER A 22 -15.02 -16.25 17.22
CA SER A 22 -14.82 -17.37 16.32
C SER A 22 -13.33 -17.49 15.98
N ARG A 23 -12.68 -18.50 16.57
CA ARG A 23 -11.28 -18.84 16.33
C ARG A 23 -11.19 -19.96 15.29
N ALA A 24 -10.35 -19.76 14.29
CA ALA A 24 -10.05 -20.74 13.27
C ALA A 24 -8.54 -21.04 13.26
N GLN A 25 -8.17 -22.16 12.64
CA GLN A 25 -6.80 -22.57 12.43
C GLN A 25 -6.54 -22.74 10.93
N GLY A 26 -5.31 -22.46 10.53
CA GLY A 26 -4.87 -22.59 9.15
C GLY A 26 -3.39 -22.95 9.07
N PHE A 27 -2.95 -23.24 7.85
CA PHE A 27 -1.55 -23.45 7.52
C PHE A 27 -1.06 -22.27 6.68
N ALA A 28 0.01 -21.61 7.10
CA ALA A 28 0.66 -20.57 6.33
C ALA A 28 1.31 -21.18 5.08
N ASP A 29 1.30 -20.46 3.96
CA ASP A 29 2.16 -20.81 2.83
C ASP A 29 3.63 -20.66 3.28
N ALA A 30 4.43 -21.72 3.09
CA ALA A 30 5.83 -21.77 3.47
C ALA A 30 6.65 -20.61 2.93
N ALA A 31 6.31 -20.09 1.74
CA ALA A 31 7.03 -18.97 1.11
C ALA A 31 6.89 -17.66 1.87
N VAL A 32 5.83 -17.50 2.67
CA VAL A 32 5.51 -16.26 3.41
C VAL A 32 5.33 -16.49 4.91
N ALA A 33 5.62 -17.69 5.41
CA ALA A 33 5.44 -18.05 6.81
C ALA A 33 6.21 -17.13 7.77
N ALA A 34 7.38 -16.63 7.37
CA ALA A 34 8.16 -15.68 8.15
C ALA A 34 7.45 -14.32 8.37
N LEU A 35 6.43 -14.01 7.57
CA LEU A 35 5.63 -12.79 7.71
C LEU A 35 4.47 -12.96 8.71
N PHE A 36 4.14 -14.19 9.11
CA PHE A 36 3.01 -14.46 9.99
C PHE A 36 3.30 -14.04 11.43
N GLY A 37 2.49 -13.11 11.93
CA GLY A 37 2.53 -12.67 13.30
C GLY A 37 1.20 -12.06 13.75
N PRO A 38 1.05 -11.80 15.05
CA PRO A 38 -0.14 -11.17 15.60
C PRO A 38 -0.46 -9.84 14.88
N GLY A 39 -1.73 -9.64 14.54
CA GLY A 39 -2.23 -8.45 13.86
C GLY A 39 -2.19 -8.53 12.33
N LEU A 40 -1.58 -9.56 11.75
CA LEU A 40 -1.55 -9.77 10.30
C LEU A 40 -2.96 -10.09 9.77
N LEU A 41 -3.37 -9.36 8.75
CA LEU A 41 -4.55 -9.68 7.94
C LEU A 41 -4.21 -10.81 6.97
N VAL A 42 -5.06 -11.83 6.88
CA VAL A 42 -4.79 -13.02 6.04
C VAL A 42 -5.91 -13.34 5.07
N SER A 43 -5.53 -13.96 3.95
CA SER A 43 -6.44 -14.52 2.96
C SER A 43 -6.00 -15.91 2.55
N LYS A 44 -6.91 -16.67 1.93
CA LYS A 44 -6.60 -18.00 1.40
C LYS A 44 -5.85 -17.89 0.07
N GLY A 45 -4.61 -18.35 0.06
CA GLY A 45 -3.80 -18.52 -1.14
C GLY A 45 -3.84 -19.96 -1.70
N PRO A 46 -3.11 -20.23 -2.79
CA PRO A 46 -3.13 -21.52 -3.47
C PRO A 46 -2.46 -22.66 -2.68
N LYS A 47 -1.47 -22.36 -1.83
CA LYS A 47 -0.70 -23.36 -1.05
C LYS A 47 -0.89 -23.26 0.46
N GLY A 48 -1.74 -22.35 0.91
CA GLY A 48 -1.90 -22.00 2.32
C GLY A 48 -2.42 -20.58 2.46
N PHE A 49 -2.51 -20.10 3.69
CA PHE A 49 -2.83 -18.71 3.95
C PHE A 49 -1.63 -17.82 3.63
N VAL A 50 -1.94 -16.62 3.14
CA VAL A 50 -0.96 -15.59 2.78
C VAL A 50 -1.39 -14.25 3.40
N PRO A 51 -0.47 -13.29 3.56
CA PRO A 51 -0.83 -11.91 3.87
C PRO A 51 -1.92 -11.40 2.93
N TYR A 52 -2.92 -10.75 3.49
CA TYR A 52 -4.01 -10.15 2.72
C TYR A 52 -3.49 -8.96 1.89
N ASP A 53 -3.66 -9.03 0.58
CA ASP A 53 -3.30 -7.97 -0.38
C ASP A 53 -4.53 -7.26 -0.96
N GLY A 54 -5.74 -7.73 -0.63
CA GLY A 54 -7.03 -7.24 -1.13
C GLY A 54 -7.43 -7.75 -2.52
N SER A 55 -6.67 -8.68 -3.10
CA SER A 55 -7.07 -9.37 -4.34
C SER A 55 -8.04 -10.52 -4.08
N ALA A 56 -7.91 -11.16 -2.90
CA ALA A 56 -8.75 -12.26 -2.46
C ALA A 56 -9.67 -11.83 -1.31
N LYS A 57 -10.59 -12.72 -0.90
CA LYS A 57 -11.41 -12.50 0.28
C LYS A 57 -10.53 -12.47 1.54
N LEU A 58 -10.76 -11.49 2.41
CA LEU A 58 -10.18 -11.47 3.75
C LEU A 58 -10.77 -12.63 4.58
N GLU A 59 -9.91 -13.41 5.24
CA GLU A 59 -10.32 -14.54 6.07
C GLU A 59 -10.25 -14.23 7.57
N GLY A 60 -9.44 -13.25 7.97
CA GLY A 60 -9.41 -12.80 9.35
C GLY A 60 -8.08 -12.17 9.78
N VAL A 61 -7.89 -12.11 11.11
CA VAL A 61 -6.73 -11.49 11.75
C VAL A 61 -5.97 -12.54 12.55
N VAL A 62 -4.67 -12.68 12.28
CA VAL A 62 -3.77 -13.58 13.01
C VAL A 62 -3.62 -13.09 14.46
N TYR A 63 -3.73 -14.00 15.42
CA TYR A 63 -3.54 -13.66 16.85
C TYR A 63 -2.32 -14.37 17.49
N GLY A 64 -1.64 -15.25 16.76
CA GLY A 64 -0.43 -15.93 17.21
C GLY A 64 0.53 -16.20 16.05
N TYR A 65 1.80 -16.44 16.36
CA TYR A 65 2.79 -16.80 15.36
C TYR A 65 2.50 -18.19 14.78
N ALA A 66 2.92 -18.40 13.52
CA ALA A 66 2.96 -19.74 12.96
C ALA A 66 3.98 -20.61 13.73
N ASP A 67 3.62 -21.86 14.00
CA ASP A 67 4.52 -22.83 14.59
C ASP A 67 5.49 -23.40 13.54
N GLU A 68 6.39 -24.28 13.98
CA GLU A 68 7.35 -24.98 13.12
C GLU A 68 6.71 -25.83 12.01
N ASN A 69 5.43 -26.18 12.18
CA ASN A 69 4.62 -26.91 11.19
C ASN A 69 3.73 -25.97 10.36
N LEU A 70 4.03 -24.67 10.37
CA LEU A 70 3.30 -23.60 9.67
C LEU A 70 1.86 -23.41 10.15
N ARG A 71 1.46 -24.01 11.27
CA ARG A 71 0.11 -23.86 11.80
C ARG A 71 0.02 -22.56 12.56
N PHE A 72 -1.05 -21.83 12.33
CA PHE A 72 -1.35 -20.62 13.06
C PHE A 72 -2.84 -20.57 13.37
N ALA A 73 -3.20 -19.63 14.23
CA ALA A 73 -4.58 -19.39 14.56
C ALA A 73 -4.95 -17.93 14.33
N PHE A 74 -6.17 -17.73 13.87
CA PHE A 74 -6.69 -16.44 13.48
C PHE A 74 -8.14 -16.29 13.92
N THR A 75 -8.56 -15.05 14.07
CA THR A 75 -9.92 -14.66 14.36
C THR A 75 -10.64 -14.49 13.05
N SER A 76 -11.64 -15.33 12.80
CA SER A 76 -12.35 -15.34 11.52
C SER A 76 -13.61 -14.51 11.51
N ARG A 77 -14.27 -14.32 12.68
CA ARG A 77 -15.52 -13.53 12.84
C ARG A 77 -15.76 -13.09 14.29
N LEU A 78 -16.70 -12.16 14.47
CA LEU A 78 -17.29 -11.78 15.77
C LEU A 78 -16.22 -11.38 16.80
N ALA A 79 -15.44 -10.37 16.45
CA ALA A 79 -14.38 -9.89 17.33
C ALA A 79 -14.21 -8.38 17.25
N GLU A 80 -13.67 -7.82 18.32
CA GLU A 80 -13.21 -6.44 18.34
C GLU A 80 -11.69 -6.44 18.32
N VAL A 81 -11.09 -5.74 17.37
CA VAL A 81 -9.63 -5.64 17.24
C VAL A 81 -9.16 -4.20 17.42
N LYS A 82 -8.01 -4.02 18.07
CA LYS A 82 -7.38 -2.70 18.23
C LYS A 82 -6.65 -2.32 16.94
N GLY A 83 -7.11 -1.28 16.26
CA GLY A 83 -6.58 -0.87 14.95
C GLY A 83 -5.11 -0.48 14.96
N GLY A 84 -4.62 0.05 16.09
CA GLY A 84 -3.20 0.39 16.29
C GLY A 84 -2.24 -0.80 16.33
N LEU A 85 -2.77 -2.03 16.43
CA LEU A 85 -1.99 -3.26 16.45
C LEU A 85 -2.17 -4.11 15.18
N LEU A 86 -3.01 -3.67 14.24
CA LEU A 86 -3.20 -4.34 12.97
C LEU A 86 -2.08 -4.02 11.98
N GLN A 87 -1.62 -5.03 11.27
CA GLN A 87 -0.69 -4.89 10.16
C GLN A 87 -1.50 -4.62 8.88
N TRP A 88 -1.84 -3.35 8.69
CA TRP A 88 -2.56 -2.88 7.52
C TRP A 88 -1.77 -3.09 6.23
N ARG A 89 -2.50 -3.25 5.11
CA ARG A 89 -1.86 -3.23 3.79
C ARG A 89 -1.07 -1.94 3.60
N GLN A 90 0.16 -2.09 3.11
CA GLN A 90 1.02 -0.97 2.78
C GLN A 90 0.76 -0.54 1.34
N SER A 91 0.84 0.76 1.10
CA SER A 91 0.71 1.30 -0.25
C SER A 91 1.94 0.97 -1.08
N ALA A 92 1.72 0.46 -2.29
CA ALA A 92 2.77 0.34 -3.28
C ALA A 92 3.10 1.73 -3.88
N PRO A 93 4.35 1.96 -4.32
CA PRO A 93 4.71 3.17 -5.04
C PRO A 93 3.88 3.35 -6.32
N THR A 94 3.38 4.56 -6.56
CA THR A 94 2.78 4.91 -7.85
C THR A 94 3.88 5.40 -8.77
N VAL A 95 4.02 4.77 -9.93
CA VAL A 95 5.09 5.08 -10.89
C VAL A 95 4.46 5.52 -12.20
N VAL A 96 4.88 6.69 -12.69
CA VAL A 96 4.57 7.17 -14.04
C VAL A 96 5.87 7.18 -14.83
N THR A 97 5.90 6.49 -15.95
CA THR A 97 7.07 6.50 -16.85
C THR A 97 6.61 7.01 -18.20
N GLY A 98 7.21 8.11 -18.64
CA GLY A 98 6.97 8.67 -19.95
C GLY A 98 7.57 7.84 -21.09
N SER A 99 7.39 8.33 -22.30
CA SER A 99 8.20 7.97 -23.47
C SER A 99 9.54 8.70 -23.45
N ALA A 100 10.32 8.58 -24.52
CA ALA A 100 11.63 9.22 -24.61
C ALA A 100 11.48 10.74 -24.47
N ALA A 101 12.18 11.32 -23.51
CA ALA A 101 12.14 12.75 -23.22
C ALA A 101 13.24 13.48 -23.99
N GLN A 102 12.94 14.71 -24.38
CA GLN A 102 13.81 15.64 -25.08
C GLN A 102 13.84 16.99 -24.34
N ASN A 103 14.71 17.88 -24.78
CA ASN A 103 14.71 19.25 -24.23
C ASN A 103 13.41 19.94 -24.62
N VAL A 104 12.87 20.71 -23.69
CA VAL A 104 11.59 21.41 -23.88
C VAL A 104 11.77 22.58 -24.85
N SER A 105 10.90 22.70 -25.86
CA SER A 105 10.82 23.90 -26.71
C SER A 105 9.44 24.05 -27.38
N PRO A 106 8.75 25.19 -27.23
CA PRO A 106 9.13 26.39 -26.48
C PRO A 106 8.92 26.24 -24.96
N ALA A 107 9.25 27.29 -24.19
CA ALA A 107 8.93 27.39 -22.77
C ALA A 107 7.42 27.20 -22.51
N GLY A 108 7.07 26.67 -21.34
CA GLY A 108 5.68 26.46 -20.95
C GLY A 108 5.53 25.94 -19.53
N ASN A 109 4.36 25.41 -19.20
CA ASN A 109 4.02 24.96 -17.86
C ASN A 109 3.81 23.44 -17.78
N LEU A 110 4.27 22.86 -16.67
CA LEU A 110 3.99 21.50 -16.25
C LEU A 110 3.32 21.53 -14.87
N SER A 111 2.29 20.73 -14.65
CA SER A 111 1.66 20.54 -13.34
C SER A 111 1.79 19.09 -12.90
N VAL A 112 2.34 18.87 -11.71
CA VAL A 112 2.45 17.56 -11.07
C VAL A 112 1.76 17.62 -9.72
N ASN A 113 0.74 16.79 -9.52
CA ASN A 113 -0.10 16.79 -8.31
C ASN A 113 -0.65 18.18 -7.92
N GLY A 114 -0.96 19.02 -8.92
CA GLY A 114 -1.48 20.37 -8.72
C GLY A 114 -0.40 21.44 -8.50
N THR A 115 0.87 21.07 -8.32
CA THR A 115 1.99 22.01 -8.30
C THR A 115 2.36 22.41 -9.72
N VAL A 116 2.12 23.68 -10.07
CA VAL A 116 2.51 24.24 -11.37
C VAL A 116 3.98 24.64 -11.36
N LEU A 117 4.71 24.24 -12.40
CA LEU A 117 6.12 24.44 -12.63
C LEU A 117 6.28 25.17 -13.97
N ALA A 118 6.87 26.36 -13.95
CA ALA A 118 7.29 27.03 -15.17
C ALA A 118 8.57 26.36 -15.68
N ILE A 119 8.54 25.87 -16.91
CA ILE A 119 9.64 25.19 -17.59
C ILE A 119 10.19 26.12 -18.67
N ALA A 120 11.48 26.43 -18.56
CA ALA A 120 12.16 27.29 -19.52
C ALA A 120 12.36 26.59 -20.87
N ASP A 121 12.45 27.39 -21.93
CA ASP A 121 12.89 26.91 -23.25
C ASP A 121 14.31 26.34 -23.15
N GLY A 122 14.55 25.22 -23.81
CA GLY A 122 15.79 24.46 -23.75
C GLY A 122 16.02 23.68 -22.44
N ALA A 123 15.06 23.65 -21.50
CA ALA A 123 15.21 22.88 -20.27
C ALA A 123 15.40 21.38 -20.56
N THR A 124 16.44 20.79 -19.98
CA THR A 124 16.73 19.36 -20.17
C THR A 124 15.81 18.50 -19.30
N PRO A 125 15.51 17.24 -19.70
CA PRO A 125 14.72 16.33 -18.88
C PRO A 125 15.26 16.16 -17.45
N ALA A 126 16.59 16.19 -17.29
CA ALA A 126 17.23 16.10 -15.97
C ALA A 126 16.98 17.34 -15.11
N ALA A 127 17.02 18.55 -15.70
CA ALA A 127 16.70 19.79 -14.99
C ALA A 127 15.22 19.82 -14.57
N VAL A 128 14.32 19.39 -15.47
CA VAL A 128 12.89 19.29 -15.16
C VAL A 128 12.63 18.25 -14.05
N ALA A 129 13.30 17.10 -14.09
CA ALA A 129 13.21 16.10 -13.03
C ALA A 129 13.67 16.66 -11.66
N ALA A 130 14.75 17.42 -11.63
CA ALA A 130 15.21 18.09 -10.42
C ALA A 130 14.19 19.12 -9.90
N GLN A 131 13.61 19.91 -10.80
CA GLN A 131 12.58 20.89 -10.46
C GLN A 131 11.32 20.24 -9.90
N ILE A 132 10.83 19.14 -10.51
CA ILE A 132 9.70 18.37 -9.99
C ILE A 132 10.01 17.87 -8.58
N SER A 133 11.17 17.23 -8.39
CA SER A 133 11.56 16.67 -7.09
C SER A 133 11.72 17.75 -6.00
N GLY A 134 12.10 18.97 -6.39
CA GLY A 134 12.26 20.10 -5.48
C GLY A 134 10.96 20.85 -5.15
N SER A 135 9.88 20.67 -5.93
CA SER A 135 8.66 21.48 -5.80
C SER A 135 7.37 20.66 -5.61
N ALA A 136 7.24 19.50 -6.27
CA ALA A 136 6.05 18.66 -6.18
C ALA A 136 6.13 17.72 -4.97
N ALA A 137 5.57 18.15 -3.84
CA ALA A 137 5.64 17.41 -2.59
C ALA A 137 5.19 15.94 -2.72
N GLY A 138 6.05 15.02 -2.25
CA GLY A 138 5.78 13.59 -2.25
C GLY A 138 5.98 12.88 -3.60
N VAL A 139 6.38 13.60 -4.65
CA VAL A 139 6.75 13.02 -5.95
C VAL A 139 8.23 13.25 -6.19
N SER A 140 8.99 12.17 -6.38
CA SER A 140 10.35 12.26 -6.92
C SER A 140 10.32 12.03 -8.43
N ALA A 141 11.23 12.67 -9.14
CA ALA A 141 11.39 12.52 -10.57
C ALA A 141 12.85 12.21 -10.91
N SER A 142 13.05 11.38 -11.93
CA SER A 142 14.37 10.99 -12.42
C SER A 142 14.30 10.67 -13.92
N VAL A 143 15.43 10.71 -14.61
CA VAL A 143 15.53 10.23 -15.99
C VAL A 143 16.13 8.82 -15.96
N VAL A 144 15.40 7.83 -16.48
CA VAL A 144 15.82 6.43 -16.56
C VAL A 144 15.66 5.99 -18.01
N ASP A 145 16.75 5.51 -18.62
CA ASP A 145 16.78 5.09 -20.03
C ASP A 145 16.22 6.16 -21.00
N GLY A 146 16.56 7.43 -20.74
CA GLY A 146 16.09 8.58 -21.52
C GLY A 146 14.62 8.94 -21.30
N LYS A 147 13.92 8.33 -20.34
CA LYS A 147 12.51 8.59 -20.03
C LYS A 147 12.38 9.28 -18.70
N LEU A 148 11.50 10.27 -18.62
CA LEU A 148 11.14 10.89 -17.34
C LEU A 148 10.27 9.92 -16.53
N ARG A 149 10.72 9.62 -15.32
CA ARG A 149 10.05 8.71 -14.38
C ARG A 149 9.69 9.46 -13.11
N LEU A 150 8.40 9.52 -12.81
CA LEU A 150 7.83 10.08 -11.58
C LEU A 150 7.50 8.93 -10.62
N VAL A 151 7.83 9.09 -9.35
CA VAL A 151 7.57 8.09 -8.30
C VAL A 151 6.96 8.77 -7.08
N ARG A 152 5.81 8.27 -6.66
CA ARG A 152 5.20 8.60 -5.36
C ARG A 152 5.36 7.39 -4.44
N ALA A 153 6.40 7.41 -3.62
CA ALA A 153 6.83 6.23 -2.84
C ALA A 153 5.79 5.77 -1.81
N SER A 154 5.06 6.71 -1.20
CA SER A 154 4.01 6.42 -0.21
C SER A 154 2.67 6.00 -0.83
N GLY A 155 2.63 5.77 -2.14
CA GLY A 155 1.42 5.52 -2.91
C GLY A 155 0.52 6.74 -3.05
N GLY A 156 -0.74 6.53 -3.43
CA GLY A 156 -1.65 7.58 -3.84
C GLY A 156 -1.46 7.99 -5.31
N SER A 157 -2.45 8.63 -5.91
CA SER A 157 -2.41 8.96 -7.33
C SER A 157 -1.31 9.97 -7.68
N VAL A 158 -0.83 9.90 -8.92
CA VAL A 158 0.00 10.93 -9.55
C VAL A 158 -0.80 11.57 -10.67
N THR A 159 -1.01 12.87 -10.58
CA THR A 159 -1.68 13.68 -11.61
C THR A 159 -0.65 14.46 -12.38
N VAL A 160 -0.70 14.38 -13.70
CA VAL A 160 0.12 15.15 -14.62
C VAL A 160 -0.81 15.99 -15.50
N ALA A 161 -0.51 17.28 -15.62
CA ALA A 161 -1.16 18.21 -16.54
C ALA A 161 -0.15 19.25 -17.02
N GLY A 162 -0.52 20.13 -17.93
CA GLY A 162 0.37 21.18 -18.44
C GLY A 162 0.13 21.46 -19.92
N ASP A 163 1.02 22.26 -20.48
CA ASP A 163 0.99 22.61 -21.89
C ASP A 163 1.32 21.38 -22.75
N ALA A 164 0.55 21.17 -23.82
CA ALA A 164 0.67 19.95 -24.64
C ALA A 164 2.06 19.76 -25.25
N GLY A 165 2.72 20.86 -25.67
CA GLY A 165 4.09 20.82 -26.19
C GLY A 165 5.10 20.37 -25.13
N VAL A 166 5.04 20.94 -23.93
CA VAL A 166 5.91 20.57 -22.80
C VAL A 166 5.71 19.10 -22.42
N LEU A 167 4.46 18.63 -22.37
CA LEU A 167 4.17 17.22 -22.08
C LEU A 167 4.72 16.29 -23.17
N ALA A 168 4.56 16.65 -24.45
CA ALA A 168 5.09 15.88 -25.57
C ALA A 168 6.63 15.79 -25.52
N ASP A 169 7.32 16.91 -25.28
CA ASP A 169 8.79 16.95 -25.19
C ASP A 169 9.30 16.12 -24.02
N LEU A 170 8.61 16.14 -22.87
CA LEU A 170 8.97 15.32 -21.70
C LEU A 170 8.50 13.86 -21.82
N GLY A 171 7.84 13.50 -22.92
CA GLY A 171 7.28 12.18 -23.15
C GLY A 171 6.14 11.80 -22.20
N LEU A 172 5.52 12.77 -21.52
CA LEU A 172 4.45 12.57 -20.56
C LEU A 172 3.07 12.67 -21.21
N VAL A 173 2.09 12.02 -20.59
CA VAL A 173 0.67 12.13 -20.98
C VAL A 173 -0.10 12.77 -19.82
N ALA A 174 -0.94 13.76 -20.13
CA ALA A 174 -1.83 14.35 -19.15
C ALA A 174 -2.82 13.31 -18.62
N GLY A 175 -3.08 13.33 -17.33
CA GLY A 175 -4.04 12.43 -16.70
C GLY A 175 -3.69 12.07 -15.27
N VAL A 176 -4.44 11.10 -14.74
CA VAL A 176 -4.27 10.59 -13.39
C VAL A 176 -3.82 9.14 -13.47
N THR A 177 -2.63 8.86 -12.96
CA THR A 177 -2.20 7.48 -12.69
C THR A 177 -2.70 7.12 -11.29
N PRO A 178 -3.63 6.16 -11.17
CA PRO A 178 -4.23 5.84 -9.88
C PRO A 178 -3.22 5.15 -8.97
N GLY A 179 -3.31 5.46 -7.68
CA GLY A 179 -2.60 4.76 -6.62
C GLY A 179 -3.40 4.86 -5.32
N ALA A 180 -3.26 3.85 -4.46
CA ALA A 180 -3.95 3.84 -3.17
C ALA A 180 -3.07 4.46 -2.09
N THR A 181 -3.62 5.42 -1.34
CA THR A 181 -2.99 5.96 -0.13
C THR A 181 -3.14 4.98 1.03
N PRO A 182 -2.31 5.09 2.09
CA PRO A 182 -2.46 4.26 3.28
C PRO A 182 -3.84 4.41 3.94
N ALA A 183 -4.42 5.63 3.88
CA ALA A 183 -5.76 5.88 4.40
C ALA A 183 -6.85 5.14 3.60
N GLN A 184 -6.76 5.16 2.26
CA GLN A 184 -7.70 4.42 1.41
C GLN A 184 -7.58 2.91 1.60
N LEU A 185 -6.37 2.37 1.74
CA LEU A 185 -6.16 0.95 2.02
C LEU A 185 -6.74 0.57 3.39
N ARG A 186 -6.47 1.36 4.44
CA ARG A 186 -7.06 1.13 5.77
C ARG A 186 -8.57 1.17 5.75
N ALA A 187 -9.19 2.11 5.03
CA ALA A 187 -10.63 2.17 4.89
C ALA A 187 -11.18 0.91 4.21
N ALA A 188 -10.54 0.45 3.13
CA ALA A 188 -10.92 -0.78 2.45
C ALA A 188 -10.74 -2.03 3.33
N ASP A 189 -9.65 -2.10 4.09
CA ASP A 189 -9.37 -3.21 5.01
C ASP A 189 -10.36 -3.24 6.18
N THR A 190 -10.73 -2.07 6.70
CA THR A 190 -11.75 -1.93 7.75
C THR A 190 -13.12 -2.37 7.24
N ALA A 191 -13.48 -2.03 6.00
CA ALA A 191 -14.70 -2.52 5.37
C ALA A 191 -14.67 -4.05 5.18
N ALA A 192 -13.54 -4.61 4.78
CA ALA A 192 -13.36 -6.06 4.65
C ALA A 192 -13.46 -6.80 6.00
N LEU A 193 -12.91 -6.22 7.08
CA LEU A 193 -13.05 -6.74 8.45
C LEU A 193 -14.51 -6.66 8.93
N SER A 194 -15.19 -5.54 8.66
CA SER A 194 -16.60 -5.36 8.99
C SER A 194 -17.49 -6.41 8.30
N ALA A 195 -17.17 -6.80 7.06
CA ALA A 195 -17.86 -7.88 6.35
C ALA A 195 -17.67 -9.27 6.99
N LEU A 196 -16.75 -9.43 7.93
CA LEU A 196 -16.56 -10.62 8.77
C LEU A 196 -17.16 -10.44 10.18
N ASP A 197 -17.92 -9.38 10.43
CA ASP A 197 -18.36 -8.96 11.77
C ASP A 197 -17.19 -8.72 12.73
N ILE A 198 -16.07 -8.20 12.20
CA ILE A 198 -14.91 -7.78 12.99
C ILE A 198 -14.90 -6.26 13.09
N VAL A 199 -15.02 -5.74 14.30
CA VAL A 199 -15.02 -4.31 14.61
C VAL A 199 -13.60 -3.84 14.90
N VAL A 200 -13.17 -2.75 14.26
CA VAL A 200 -11.88 -2.10 14.52
C VAL A 200 -12.11 -0.90 15.44
N ARG A 201 -11.39 -0.84 16.57
CA ARG A 201 -11.41 0.27 17.52
C ARG A 201 -10.07 1.00 17.59
#